data_AF-A0A1J0ABP1-F1
#
_entry.id   AF-A0A1J0ABP1-F1
#
_cell.length_a   1.000
_cell.length_b   1.000
_cell.length_c   1.000
_cell.angle_alpha   90.00
_cell.angle_beta   90.00
_cell.angle_gamma   90.00
#
_symmetry.space_group_name_H-M   'P 1'
#
loop_
_entity.id
_entity.type
_entity.pdbx_description
1 polymer ?
#
loop_
_entity_poly.entity_id
_entity_poly.type
_entity_poly.pdbx_seq_one_letter_code
_entity_poly.pdbx_strand_id
1 'polypeptide(L)' 'EIDAIALGALWPLFEGTQSFENLVQRWLQLYPRDLITLEPVPVDIARTMLRELLLFLEQYLYVLLTVE' A
#
# COMPACT_ATOMS: atom_id res chain seq x y z
N GLU A 1 8.45 -6.45 8.47
CA GLU A 1 8.29 -7.64 7.60
C GLU A 1 7.22 -7.28 6.57
N ILE A 2 7.43 -7.59 5.30
CA ILE A 2 6.42 -7.31 4.26
C ILE A 2 5.46 -8.49 4.27
N ASP A 3 4.21 -8.26 4.66
CA ASP A 3 3.20 -9.29 4.65
C ASP A 3 2.64 -9.52 3.22
N ALA A 4 1.94 -10.62 3.03
CA ALA A 4 1.31 -10.94 1.73
C ALA A 4 0.30 -9.87 1.28
N ILE A 5 -0.23 -9.10 2.23
CA ILE A 5 -1.21 -8.05 2.01
C ILE A 5 -0.55 -6.86 1.31
N ALA A 6 0.57 -6.39 1.87
CA ALA A 6 1.42 -5.37 1.29
C ALA A 6 1.88 -5.76 -0.12
N LEU A 7 2.29 -7.02 -0.32
CA LEU A 7 2.67 -7.51 -1.66
C LEU A 7 1.49 -7.48 -2.64
N GLY A 8 0.28 -7.84 -2.22
CA GLY A 8 -0.91 -7.81 -3.07
C GLY A 8 -1.34 -6.39 -3.48
N ALA A 9 -1.20 -5.43 -2.57
CA ALA A 9 -1.49 -4.02 -2.85
C ALA A 9 -0.46 -3.41 -3.80
N LEU A 10 0.81 -3.82 -3.71
CA LEU A 10 1.90 -3.34 -4.57
C LEU A 10 2.01 -4.07 -5.91
N TRP A 11 1.26 -5.16 -6.11
CA TRP A 11 1.26 -5.92 -7.37
C TRP A 11 1.19 -5.05 -8.64
N PRO A 12 0.32 -4.02 -8.73
CA PRO A 12 0.22 -3.21 -9.93
C PRO A 12 1.48 -2.39 -10.27
N LEU A 13 2.43 -2.23 -9.33
CA LEU A 13 3.71 -1.59 -9.60
C LEU A 13 4.63 -2.45 -10.48
N PHE A 14 4.41 -3.77 -10.54
CA PHE A 14 5.11 -4.64 -11.49
C PHE A 14 4.61 -4.47 -12.93
N GLU A 15 3.38 -3.98 -13.10
CA GLU A 15 2.76 -3.77 -14.40
C GLU A 15 3.05 -2.37 -14.97
N GLY A 16 3.46 -1.42 -14.11
CA GLY A 16 3.88 -0.08 -14.51
C GLY A 16 3.76 0.94 -13.39
N THR A 17 3.95 2.22 -13.73
CA THR A 17 3.77 3.34 -12.79
C THR A 17 2.33 3.40 -12.30
N GLN A 18 2.14 3.58 -11.00
CA GLN A 18 0.82 3.71 -10.38
C GLN A 18 0.74 4.98 -9.56
N SER A 19 -0.45 5.59 -9.53
CA SER A 19 -0.73 6.66 -8.60
C SER A 19 -0.83 6.12 -7.18
N PHE A 20 -0.44 6.94 -6.21
CA PHE A 20 -0.59 6.59 -4.80
C PHE A 20 -2.04 6.24 -4.44
N GLU A 21 -3.01 6.98 -4.98
CA GLU A 21 -4.43 6.73 -4.71
C GLU A 21 -4.91 5.39 -5.28
N ASN A 22 -4.44 4.95 -6.46
CA ASN A 22 -4.79 3.63 -7.00
C ASN A 22 -4.33 2.50 -6.05
N LEU A 23 -3.13 2.63 -5.47
CA LEU A 23 -2.60 1.67 -4.52
C LEU A 23 -3.40 1.67 -3.21
N VAL A 24 -3.82 2.83 -2.71
CA VAL A 24 -4.70 2.96 -1.53
C VAL A 24 -6.04 2.27 -1.78
N GLN A 25 -6.68 2.53 -2.92
CA GLN A 25 -7.96 1.91 -3.27
C GLN A 25 -7.82 0.39 -3.37
N ARG A 26 -6.72 -0.11 -3.96
CA ARG A 26 -6.46 -1.54 -4.02
C ARG A 26 -6.21 -2.16 -2.66
N TRP A 27 -5.50 -1.46 -1.77
CA TRP A 27 -5.32 -1.89 -0.38
C TRP A 27 -6.67 -2.07 0.32
N LEU A 28 -7.57 -1.10 0.19
CA LEU A 28 -8.92 -1.16 0.79
C LEU A 28 -9.81 -2.24 0.17
N GLN A 29 -9.64 -2.55 -1.13
CA GLN A 29 -10.36 -3.64 -1.78
C GLN A 29 -9.90 -5.02 -1.31
N LEU A 30 -8.59 -5.20 -1.15
CA LEU A 30 -8.01 -6.44 -0.65
C LEU A 30 -8.26 -6.61 0.84
N TYR A 31 -8.25 -5.50 1.58
CA TYR A 31 -8.38 -5.44 3.02
C TYR A 31 -9.34 -4.35 3.48
N PRO A 32 -10.66 -4.59 3.35
CA PRO A 32 -11.66 -3.64 3.81
C PRO A 32 -11.78 -3.57 5.33
N ARG A 33 -11.24 -4.56 6.06
CA ARG A 33 -11.32 -4.68 7.52
C ARG A 33 -9.98 -5.09 8.11
N ASP A 34 -9.66 -4.55 9.28
CA ASP A 34 -8.50 -4.94 10.06
C ASP A 34 -8.70 -6.39 10.56
N LEU A 35 -7.69 -7.25 10.41
CA LEU A 35 -7.78 -8.67 10.82
C LEU A 35 -7.82 -8.87 12.33
N ILE A 36 -7.32 -7.89 13.09
CA ILE A 36 -7.20 -7.94 14.54
C ILE A 36 -8.44 -7.35 15.18
N THR A 37 -8.90 -6.19 14.71
CA THR A 37 -10.06 -5.49 15.30
C THR A 37 -11.38 -5.81 14.61
N LEU A 38 -11.35 -6.36 13.38
CA LEU A 38 -12.51 -6.59 12.50
C LEU A 38 -13.26 -5.31 12.11
N GLU A 39 -12.72 -4.14 12.46
CA GLU A 39 -13.29 -2.84 12.11
C GLU A 39 -12.89 -2.45 10.69
N PRO A 40 -13.74 -1.70 9.98
CA PRO A 40 -13.40 -1.18 8.66
C PRO A 40 -12.15 -0.30 8.75
N VAL A 41 -11.16 -0.57 7.89
CA VAL A 41 -9.92 0.21 7.88
C VAL A 41 -10.24 1.63 7.38
N PRO A 42 -9.99 2.68 8.18
CA PRO A 42 -10.15 4.05 7.71
C PRO A 42 -9.16 4.32 6.57
N VAL A 43 -9.60 5.07 5.57
CA VAL A 43 -8.77 5.46 4.42
C VAL A 43 -7.46 6.13 4.86
N ASP A 44 -7.51 6.94 5.92
CA ASP A 44 -6.35 7.64 6.46
C ASP A 44 -5.30 6.69 7.06
N ILE A 45 -5.76 5.58 7.66
CA ILE A 45 -4.87 4.53 8.17
C ILE A 45 -4.24 3.79 7.00
N ALA A 46 -5.04 3.38 6.00
CA ALA A 46 -4.52 2.72 4.80
C ALA A 46 -3.48 3.58 4.07
N ARG A 47 -3.72 4.90 3.97
CA ARG A 47 -2.76 5.87 3.42
C ARG A 47 -1.46 5.93 4.23
N THR A 48 -1.57 6.01 5.55
CA THR A 48 -0.40 6.06 6.43
C THR A 48 0.43 4.79 6.30
N MET A 49 -0.20 3.62 6.39
CA MET A 49 0.47 2.32 6.26
C MET A 49 1.14 2.16 4.89
N LEU A 50 0.44 2.49 3.81
CA LEU A 50 0.98 2.40 2.46
C LEU A 50 2.16 3.36 2.26
N ARG A 51 2.08 4.59 2.81
CA ARG A 51 3.17 5.56 2.74
C ARG A 51 4.41 5.05 3.47
N GLU A 52 4.25 4.55 4.69
CA GLU A 52 5.36 3.97 5.47
C GLU A 52 5.99 2.77 4.75
N LEU A 53 5.17 1.90 4.15
CA LEU A 53 5.64 0.78 3.35
C LEU A 53 6.44 1.24 2.12
N LEU A 54 5.93 2.23 1.38
CA LEU A 54 6.61 2.76 0.20
C LEU A 54 7.93 3.44 0.55
N LEU A 55 7.98 4.22 1.64
CA LEU A 55 9.22 4.80 2.15
C LEU A 55 10.21 3.71 2.59
N PHE A 56 9.71 2.66 3.24
CA PHE A 56 10.51 1.50 3.62
C PHE A 56 11.06 0.75 2.40
N LEU A 57 10.34 0.72 1.28
CA LEU A 57 10.81 0.09 0.04
C LEU A 57 11.75 0.99 -0.76
N GLU A 58 11.55 2.31 -0.70
CA GLU A 58 12.40 3.30 -1.36
C GLU A 58 13.83 3.27 -0.82
N GLN A 59 14.02 3.15 0.49
CA GLN A 59 15.37 3.01 1.08
C GLN A 59 16.15 1.78 0.57
N TYR A 60 15.45 0.75 0.05
CA TYR A 60 16.06 -0.43 -0.56
C TYR A 60 16.01 -0.40 -2.09
N LEU A 61 15.59 0.72 -2.68
CA LEU A 61 15.46 0.91 -4.14
C LEU A 61 14.49 -0.07 -4.81
N TYR A 62 13.51 -0.61 -4.07
CA TYR A 62 12.47 -1.48 -4.64
C TYR A 62 11.38 -0.69 -5.36
N VAL A 63 11.15 0.55 -4.93
CA VAL A 63 10.20 1.48 -5.55
C VAL A 63 10.87 2.84 -5.73
N LEU A 64 10.44 3.56 -6.77
CA LEU A 64 10.88 4.93 -7.01
C LEU A 64 9.68 5.85 -6.80
N LEU A 65 9.76 6.74 -5.82
CA LEU A 65 8.69 7.70 -5.54
C LEU A 65 8.95 8.98 -6.34
N THR A 66 8.08 9.26 -7.30
CA THR A 66 8.09 10.50 -8.07
C THR A 66 7.07 11.46 -7.48
N VAL A 67 7.52 12.67 -7.11
CA VAL A 67 6.61 13.78 -6.80
C VAL A 67 6.30 14.44 -8.14
N GLU A 68 5.13 14.15 -8.72
CA GLU A 68 4.54 14.99 -9.77
C GLU A 68 3.87 16.23 -9.16
#